data_AF-A0A9E7FKF1-F1
#
_entry.id   AF-A0A9E7FKF1-F1
#
_cell.length_a   1.000
_cell.length_b   1.000
_cell.length_c   1.000
_cell.angle_alpha   90.00
_cell.angle_beta   90.00
_cell.angle_gamma   90.00
#
_symmetry.space_group_name_H-M   'P 1'
#
loop_
_entity.id
_entity.type
_entity.pdbx_description
1 polymer ?
#
loop_
_entity_poly.entity_id
_entity_poly.type
_entity_poly.pdbx_seq_one_letter_code
_entity_poly.pdbx_strand_id
1 'polypeptide(L)'
;MKRKCVKGCIFAPYFDADTGAAAFAAVHKLIPIGKRVDAIATLCYEAQARLRDPVYGCVAHIFALQQQVQFYVPFPPHLAAGLSGQRIPCTLSL
;
A
#
# COMPACT_ATOMS: atom_id res chain seq x y z
N MET A 1 20.96 -2.81 7.63
CA MET A 1 21.94 -3.59 6.85
C MET A 1 23.20 -2.72 6.69
N LYS A 2 24.29 -2.97 7.42
CA LYS A 2 25.51 -2.13 7.41
C LYS A 2 26.60 -2.68 6.47
N ARG A 3 26.20 -3.20 5.32
CA ARG A 3 27.14 -3.76 4.32
C ARG A 3 27.60 -2.67 3.35
N LYS A 4 28.82 -2.79 2.84
CA LYS A 4 29.35 -1.87 1.81
C LYS A 4 28.54 -2.01 0.52
N CYS A 5 28.21 -0.87 -0.10
CA CYS A 5 27.52 -0.83 -1.38
C CYS A 5 28.45 -1.38 -2.47
N VAL A 6 27.94 -2.24 -3.35
CA VAL A 6 28.69 -2.81 -4.49
C VAL A 6 28.32 -2.10 -5.78
N LYS A 7 29.21 -2.14 -6.79
CA LYS A 7 28.89 -1.67 -8.15
C LYS A 7 27.68 -2.48 -8.66
N GLY A 8 26.59 -1.79 -9.01
CA GLY A 8 25.32 -2.43 -9.40
C GLY A 8 24.27 -2.56 -8.28
N CYS A 9 24.43 -1.89 -7.15
CA CYS A 9 23.41 -1.90 -6.09
C CYS A 9 22.07 -1.33 -6.58
N ILE A 10 21.03 -2.17 -6.56
CA ILE A 10 19.67 -1.81 -7.01
C ILE A 10 19.02 -0.70 -6.17
N PHE A 11 19.51 -0.44 -4.95
CA PHE A 11 18.98 0.61 -4.07
C PHE A 11 19.67 1.96 -4.28
N ALA A 12 20.87 1.98 -4.88
CA ALA A 12 21.66 3.21 -5.00
C ALA A 12 20.98 4.35 -5.78
N PRO A 13 20.19 4.09 -6.84
CA PRO A 13 19.46 5.16 -7.52
C PRO A 13 18.31 5.78 -6.70
N TYR A 14 17.87 5.13 -5.63
CA TYR A 14 16.68 5.52 -4.85
C TYR A 14 16.99 6.04 -3.45
N PHE A 15 18.20 5.77 -2.94
CA PHE A 15 18.62 6.15 -1.60
C PHE A 15 20.01 6.78 -1.66
N ASP A 16 20.06 8.10 -1.49
CA ASP A 16 21.31 8.85 -1.45
C ASP A 16 22.13 8.52 -0.20
N ALA A 17 23.45 8.74 -0.28
CA ALA A 17 24.36 8.41 0.80
C ALA A 17 24.12 9.24 2.08
N ASP A 18 23.70 10.50 1.94
CA ASP A 18 23.60 11.44 3.06
C ASP A 18 22.21 11.43 3.73
N THR A 19 21.13 11.36 2.93
CA THR A 19 19.73 11.45 3.42
C THR A 19 18.96 10.12 3.30
N GLY A 20 19.39 9.24 2.40
CA GLY A 20 18.69 7.99 2.08
C GLY A 20 18.83 6.90 3.16
N ALA A 21 19.84 6.98 4.02
CA ALA A 21 20.07 5.97 5.07
C ALA A 21 18.91 5.90 6.07
N ALA A 22 18.34 7.04 6.46
CA ALA A 22 17.19 7.10 7.38
C ALA A 22 15.92 6.54 6.72
N ALA A 23 15.65 6.94 5.47
CA ALA A 23 14.51 6.45 4.70
C ALA A 23 14.61 4.93 4.46
N PHE A 24 15.79 4.42 4.08
CA PHE A 24 16.02 2.99 3.89
C PHE A 24 15.84 2.21 5.20
N ALA A 25 16.33 2.74 6.32
CA ALA A 25 16.13 2.14 7.63
C ALA A 25 14.65 2.09 8.03
N ALA A 26 13.88 3.14 7.74
CA ALA A 26 12.44 3.17 7.98
C ALA A 26 11.72 2.09 7.18
N VAL A 27 11.94 2.02 5.86
CA VAL A 27 11.34 0.98 4.99
C VAL A 27 11.71 -0.42 5.47
N HIS A 28 12.97 -0.65 5.82
CA HIS A 28 13.42 -1.95 6.33
C HIS A 28 12.84 -2.29 7.70
N LYS A 29 12.55 -1.29 8.55
CA LYS A 29 11.94 -1.51 9.88
C LYS A 29 10.46 -1.88 9.77
N LEU A 30 9.75 -1.37 8.77
CA LEU A 30 8.33 -1.65 8.56
C LEU A 30 8.07 -3.10 8.11
N ILE A 31 9.06 -3.77 7.51
CA ILE A 31 8.93 -5.14 7.00
C ILE A 31 9.75 -6.11 7.87
N PRO A 32 9.16 -6.68 8.95
CA PRO A 32 9.83 -7.69 9.76
C PRO A 32 10.17 -8.92 8.89
N ILE A 33 11.28 -9.58 9.19
CA ILE A 33 11.84 -10.66 8.34
C ILE A 33 10.81 -11.75 8.06
N GLY A 34 10.02 -12.15 9.07
CA GLY A 34 9.00 -13.18 8.93
C GLY A 34 7.80 -12.80 8.06
N LYS A 35 7.62 -11.52 7.71
CA LYS A 35 6.52 -11.04 6.86
C LYS A 35 6.99 -10.54 5.49
N ARG A 36 8.27 -10.73 5.14
CA ARG A 36 8.82 -10.21 3.88
C ARG A 36 8.15 -10.80 2.66
N VAL A 37 7.86 -12.09 2.68
CA VAL A 37 7.19 -12.79 1.58
C VAL A 37 5.80 -12.20 1.36
N ASP A 38 5.01 -12.08 2.42
CA ASP A 38 3.67 -11.51 2.36
C ASP A 38 3.70 -10.03 1.93
N ALA A 39 4.64 -9.25 2.46
CA ALA A 39 4.79 -7.84 2.08
C ALA A 39 5.13 -7.69 0.59
N ILE A 40 6.03 -8.52 0.06
CA ILE A 40 6.36 -8.51 -1.38
C ILE A 40 5.13 -8.92 -2.21
N ALA A 41 4.40 -9.95 -1.78
CA ALA A 41 3.18 -10.37 -2.47
C ALA A 41 2.13 -9.25 -2.53
N THR A 42 1.93 -8.54 -1.42
CA THR A 42 1.04 -7.37 -1.36
C THR A 42 1.50 -6.25 -2.28
N LEU A 43 2.79 -5.90 -2.25
CA LEU A 43 3.34 -4.87 -3.15
C LEU A 43 3.17 -5.23 -4.63
N CYS A 44 3.38 -6.51 -4.99
CA CYS A 44 3.15 -7.00 -6.34
C CYS A 44 1.67 -6.88 -6.74
N TYR A 45 0.75 -7.26 -5.86
CA TYR A 45 -0.69 -7.12 -6.08
C TYR A 45 -1.09 -5.65 -6.30
N GLU A 46 -0.62 -4.75 -5.45
CA GLU A 46 -0.90 -3.31 -5.57
C GLU A 46 -0.38 -2.73 -6.88
N ALA A 47 0.86 -3.08 -7.26
CA ALA A 47 1.46 -2.64 -8.53
C ALA A 47 0.66 -3.14 -9.74
N GLN A 48 0.27 -4.42 -9.75
CA GLN A 48 -0.56 -4.99 -10.83
C GLN A 48 -1.95 -4.35 -10.88
N ALA A 49 -2.54 -4.02 -9.74
CA ALA A 49 -3.80 -3.32 -9.71
C ALA A 49 -3.68 -1.92 -10.33
N ARG A 50 -2.60 -1.18 -10.04
CA ARG A 50 -2.32 0.13 -10.67
C ARG A 50 -2.04 0.03 -12.17
N LEU A 51 -1.46 -1.07 -12.64
CA LEU A 51 -1.29 -1.30 -14.09
C LEU A 51 -2.63 -1.47 -14.81
N ARG A 52 -3.63 -2.07 -14.15
CA ARG A 52 -4.97 -2.29 -14.72
C ARG A 52 -5.89 -1.09 -14.56
N ASP A 53 -5.85 -0.44 -13.40
CA ASP A 53 -6.58 0.77 -13.08
C ASP A 53 -5.59 1.82 -12.56
N PRO A 54 -5.09 2.72 -13.42
CA PRO A 54 -4.09 3.70 -13.03
C PRO A 54 -4.61 4.78 -12.09
N VAL A 55 -5.94 4.94 -11.98
CA VAL A 55 -6.57 5.96 -11.13
C VAL A 55 -6.82 5.40 -9.73
N TYR A 56 -7.48 4.25 -9.62
CA TYR A 56 -7.92 3.70 -8.33
C TYR A 56 -7.16 2.43 -7.90
N GLY A 57 -6.50 1.72 -8.81
CA GLY A 57 -5.68 0.54 -8.50
C GLY A 57 -6.39 -0.50 -7.63
N CYS A 58 -5.78 -0.87 -6.50
CA CYS A 58 -6.36 -1.85 -5.58
C CYS A 58 -7.60 -1.31 -4.84
N VAL A 59 -7.80 0.00 -4.76
CA VAL A 59 -8.94 0.63 -4.06
C VAL A 59 -10.25 0.32 -4.76
N ALA A 60 -10.27 0.21 -6.10
CA ALA A 60 -11.45 -0.21 -6.85
C ALA A 60 -11.94 -1.60 -6.40
N HIS A 61 -11.02 -2.52 -6.12
CA HIS A 61 -11.34 -3.87 -5.63
C HIS A 61 -11.93 -3.82 -4.21
N ILE A 62 -11.36 -2.98 -3.33
CA ILE A 62 -11.90 -2.78 -1.97
C ILE A 62 -13.33 -2.26 -2.04
N PHE A 63 -13.58 -1.26 -2.89
CA PHE A 63 -14.90 -0.67 -3.05
C PHE A 63 -15.92 -1.68 -3.61
N ALA A 64 -15.53 -2.47 -4.61
CA ALA A 64 -16.38 -3.53 -5.16
C ALA A 64 -16.76 -4.56 -4.07
N LEU A 65 -15.80 -4.96 -3.24
CA LEU A 65 -16.06 -5.87 -2.11
C LEU A 65 -16.98 -5.24 -1.07
N GLN A 66 -16.79 -3.96 -0.74
CA GLN A 66 -17.68 -3.23 0.18
C GLN A 66 -19.12 -3.19 -0.35
N GLN A 67 -19.32 -2.94 -1.64
CA GLN A 67 -20.64 -2.97 -2.26
C GLN A 67 -21.27 -4.37 -2.23
N GLN A 68 -20.49 -5.43 -2.49
CA GLN A 68 -20.96 -6.81 -2.40
C GLN A 68 -21.40 -7.17 -0.98
N VAL A 69 -20.62 -6.76 0.03
CA VAL A 69 -20.99 -6.96 1.44
C VAL A 69 -22.24 -6.16 1.80
N GLN A 70 -22.38 -4.91 1.33
CA GLN A 70 -23.57 -4.10 1.56
C GLN A 70 -24.84 -4.71 0.93
N PHE A 71 -24.70 -5.35 -0.24
CA PHE A 71 -25.80 -6.06 -0.88
C PHE A 71 -26.22 -7.31 -0.09
N TYR A 72 -25.25 -8.08 0.41
CA TYR A 72 -25.52 -9.33 1.14
C TYR A 72 -25.88 -9.12 2.62
N VAL A 73 -25.29 -8.11 3.27
CA VAL A 73 -25.54 -7.69 4.65
C VAL A 73 -25.94 -6.21 4.61
N PRO A 74 -27.24 -5.89 4.44
CA PRO A 74 -27.69 -4.50 4.46
C PRO A 74 -27.32 -3.88 5.81
N PHE A 75 -26.46 -2.86 5.75
CA PHE A 75 -25.99 -2.16 6.93
C PHE A 75 -27.20 -1.52 7.63
N PRO A 76 -27.40 -1.74 8.94
CA PRO A 76 -28.57 -1.21 9.59
C PRO A 76 -28.52 0.33 9.62
N PRO A 77 -29.67 1.00 9.47
CA PRO A 77 -29.74 2.45 9.19
C PRO A 77 -29.08 3.33 10.25
N HIS A 78 -28.98 2.85 11.50
CA HIS A 78 -28.31 3.56 12.61
C HIS A 78 -26.78 3.64 12.48
N LEU A 79 -26.20 2.72 11.71
CA LEU A 79 -24.77 2.60 11.52
C LEU A 79 -24.33 3.39 10.26
N ALA A 80 -25.24 3.59 9.29
CA ALA A 80 -25.00 4.29 8.01
C ALA A 80 -24.61 5.78 8.15
N ALA A 81 -25.02 6.44 9.24
CA ALA A 81 -24.71 7.84 9.50
C ALA A 81 -23.20 8.10 9.75
N GLY A 82 -22.42 7.08 10.11
CA GLY A 82 -20.98 7.20 10.37
C GLY A 82 -20.08 6.98 9.15
N LEU A 83 -20.59 6.41 8.05
CA LEU A 83 -19.79 6.03 6.87
C LEU A 83 -20.01 6.95 5.66
N SER A 84 -21.04 7.79 5.65
CA SER A 84 -21.26 8.80 4.60
C SER A 84 -20.15 9.88 4.55
N GLY A 85 -19.33 9.97 5.60
CA GLY A 85 -18.11 10.78 5.67
C GLY A 85 -16.82 10.09 5.20
N GLN A 86 -16.84 8.77 4.95
CA GLN A 86 -15.75 8.03 4.30
C GLN A 86 -15.92 8.02 2.77
N ARG A 87 -16.26 9.19 2.20
CA ARG A 87 -15.78 9.47 0.84
C ARG A 87 -14.27 9.59 0.98
N ILE A 88 -13.57 8.49 0.75
CA ILE A 88 -12.11 8.42 0.69
C ILE A 88 -11.66 9.65 -0.09
N PRO A 89 -11.11 10.69 0.56
CA PRO A 89 -10.58 11.80 -0.21
C PRO A 89 -9.43 11.21 -1.03
N CYS A 90 -9.35 11.57 -2.30
CA CYS A 90 -8.28 11.18 -3.23
C CYS A 90 -6.86 11.59 -2.77
N THR A 91 -6.68 11.97 -1.51
CA THR A 91 -5.42 12.40 -0.88
C THR A 91 -4.56 11.23 -0.39
N LEU A 92 -4.97 9.97 -0.55
CA LEU A 92 -4.04 8.82 -0.49
C LEU A 92 -3.46 8.49 -1.87
N SER A 93 -3.11 9.52 -2.64
CA SER A 93 -2.17 9.39 -3.77
C SER A 93 -0.79 9.75 -3.27
N LEU A 94 0.01 8.72 -2.97
CA LEU A 94 1.43 8.74 -2.58
C LEU A 94 1.80 9.55 -1.33
#